data_AF-A0AAD7W6V4-F1
#
_entry.id   AF-A0AAD7W6V4-F1
#
_cell.length_a   1.000
_cell.length_b   1.000
_cell.length_c   1.000
_cell.angle_alpha   90.00
_cell.angle_beta   90.00
_cell.angle_gamma   90.00
#
_symmetry.space_group_name_H-M   'P 1'
#
loop_
_entity.id
_entity.type
_entity.pdbx_description
1 polymer ?
#
loop_
_entity_poly.entity_id
_entity_poly.type
_entity_poly.pdbx_seq_one_letter_code
_entity_poly.pdbx_strand_id
1 'polypeptide(L)'
;MFSSAFTAAKNTAGEKTSSDPEELTIMFNSTCQSILDTIAPLTLKKPKPAATPWLNDTTSAQRRVWRQAERRWKKDRLQISLEMLRDSQQTYQRVWEAGLIPKICEELFSQIAEMTWWDGLSFRT
;
A
#
# COMPACT_ATOMS: atom_id res chain seq x y z
N MET A 1 16.56 -23.58 -11.59
CA MET A 1 17.24 -22.30 -11.33
C MET A 1 18.57 -22.54 -10.60
N PHE A 2 18.59 -23.08 -9.37
CA PHE A 2 19.85 -23.43 -8.71
C PHE A 2 20.62 -24.54 -9.43
N SER A 3 19.97 -25.67 -9.73
CA SER A 3 20.59 -26.83 -10.41
C SER A 3 21.23 -26.47 -11.78
N SER A 4 20.58 -25.61 -12.57
CA SER A 4 21.13 -25.11 -13.83
C SER A 4 22.34 -24.19 -13.63
N ALA A 5 22.31 -23.29 -12.63
CA ALA A 5 23.43 -22.41 -12.29
C ALA A 5 24.63 -23.21 -11.75
N PHE A 6 24.37 -24.23 -10.93
CA PHE A 6 25.39 -25.15 -10.41
C PHE A 6 26.06 -25.96 -11.53
N THR A 7 25.27 -26.44 -12.50
CA THR A 7 25.80 -27.15 -13.67
C THR A 7 26.64 -26.23 -14.56
N ALA A 8 26.25 -24.96 -14.71
CA ALA A 8 27.05 -23.97 -15.42
C ALA A 8 28.37 -23.63 -14.69
N ALA A 9 28.34 -23.48 -13.37
CA ALA A 9 29.53 -23.22 -12.56
C ALA A 9 30.56 -24.37 -12.65
N LYS A 10 30.08 -25.62 -12.66
CA LYS A 10 30.92 -26.81 -12.90
C LYS A 10 31.68 -26.75 -14.23
N ASN A 11 31.06 -26.20 -15.28
CA ASN A 11 31.68 -26.11 -16.61
C ASN A 11 32.76 -25.00 -16.71
N THR A 12 32.75 -24.04 -15.78
CA THR A 12 33.73 -22.94 -15.72
C THR A 12 34.93 -23.23 -14.82
N ALA A 13 34.75 -24.13 -13.85
CA ALA A 13 35.83 -24.62 -13.01
C ALA A 13 36.57 -25.74 -13.76
N GLY A 14 37.65 -25.37 -14.48
CA GLY A 14 38.59 -26.35 -15.01
C GLY A 14 39.03 -27.31 -13.90
N GLU A 15 39.05 -28.60 -14.22
CA GLU A 15 39.28 -29.73 -13.32
C GLU A 15 40.55 -29.52 -12.47
N LYS A 16 40.38 -28.99 -11.25
CA LYS A 16 41.43 -28.89 -10.24
C LYS A 16 41.12 -29.92 -9.16
N THR A 17 41.71 -31.10 -9.31
CA THR A 17 41.66 -32.17 -8.32
C THR A 17 42.78 -31.94 -7.30
N SER A 18 42.56 -31.07 -6.32
CA SER A 18 43.44 -31.09 -5.14
C SER A 18 43.07 -32.27 -4.25
N SER A 19 44.08 -32.97 -3.74
CA SER A 19 43.90 -34.14 -2.86
C SER A 19 43.56 -33.75 -1.42
N ASP A 20 43.53 -32.45 -1.12
CA ASP A 20 43.23 -31.91 0.20
C ASP A 20 41.71 -31.73 0.37
N PRO A 21 41.06 -32.50 1.26
CA PRO A 21 39.61 -32.43 1.46
C PRO A 21 39.13 -31.07 1.97
N GLU A 22 39.99 -30.31 2.66
CA GLU A 22 39.63 -29.00 3.18
C GLU A 22 39.50 -27.98 2.06
N GLU A 23 40.44 -27.98 1.11
CA GLU A 23 40.41 -27.11 -0.06
C GLU A 23 39.20 -27.38 -0.97
N LEU A 24 38.83 -28.66 -1.14
CA LEU A 24 37.61 -29.05 -1.86
C LEU A 24 36.34 -28.52 -1.18
N THR A 25 36.30 -28.56 0.15
CA THR A 25 35.17 -28.05 0.95
C THR A 25 35.05 -26.54 0.82
N ILE A 26 36.18 -25.81 0.86
CA ILE A 26 36.22 -24.37 0.67
C ILE A 26 35.72 -23.99 -0.72
N MET A 27 36.19 -24.65 -1.79
CA MET A 27 35.74 -24.39 -3.15
C MET A 27 34.25 -24.68 -3.35
N PHE A 28 33.75 -25.76 -2.75
CA PHE A 28 32.34 -26.10 -2.81
C PHE A 28 31.48 -25.01 -2.16
N ASN A 29 31.83 -24.60 -0.94
CA ASN A 29 31.11 -23.57 -0.20
C ASN A 29 31.14 -22.23 -0.91
N SER A 30 32.29 -21.82 -1.45
CA SER A 30 32.40 -20.55 -2.21
C SER A 30 31.55 -20.57 -3.48
N THR A 31 31.48 -21.72 -4.16
CA THR A 31 30.66 -21.89 -5.36
C THR A 31 29.17 -21.80 -5.02
N CYS A 32 28.72 -22.49 -3.97
CA CYS A 32 27.34 -22.41 -3.50
C CYS A 32 26.96 -20.99 -3.07
N GLN A 33 27.85 -20.28 -2.39
CA GLN A 33 27.61 -18.90 -1.97
C GLN A 33 27.44 -17.96 -3.17
N SER A 34 28.33 -18.04 -4.16
CA SER A 34 28.22 -17.26 -5.40
C SER A 34 26.90 -17.53 -6.15
N ILE A 35 26.46 -18.79 -6.20
CA ILE A 35 25.17 -19.14 -6.82
C ILE A 35 24.01 -18.55 -6.01
N LEU A 36 24.06 -18.63 -4.67
CA LEU A 36 23.03 -18.04 -3.82
C LEU A 36 22.95 -16.52 -3.96
N ASP A 37 24.08 -15.83 -4.02
CA ASP A 37 24.14 -14.38 -4.21
C ASP A 37 23.55 -13.94 -5.55
N THR A 38 23.69 -14.77 -6.60
CA THR A 38 23.15 -14.48 -7.93
C THR A 38 21.66 -14.81 -8.06
N ILE A 39 21.19 -15.95 -7.53
CA ILE A 39 19.78 -16.37 -7.69
C ILE A 39 18.86 -15.86 -6.58
N ALA A 40 19.41 -15.57 -5.41
CA ALA A 40 18.67 -15.19 -4.21
C ALA A 40 19.40 -14.06 -3.47
N PRO A 41 19.58 -12.88 -4.11
CA PRO A 41 20.24 -11.75 -3.49
C PRO A 41 19.52 -11.37 -2.20
N LEU A 42 20.30 -11.21 -1.12
CA LEU A 42 19.78 -10.83 0.18
C LEU A 42 19.17 -9.43 0.10
N THR A 43 17.85 -9.37 0.03
CA THR A 43 17.10 -8.11 0.03
C THR A 43 16.55 -7.86 1.42
N LEU A 44 17.20 -6.96 2.17
CA LEU A 44 16.65 -6.45 3.42
C LEU A 44 15.41 -5.61 3.08
N LYS A 45 14.22 -6.13 3.40
CA LYS A 45 12.96 -5.42 3.20
C LYS A 45 13.00 -4.14 4.06
N LYS A 46 13.04 -2.98 3.40
CA LYS A 46 12.83 -1.70 4.08
C LYS A 46 11.44 -1.72 4.73
N PRO A 47 11.28 -1.22 5.97
CA PRO A 47 9.95 -1.07 6.55
C PRO A 47 9.10 -0.23 5.61
N LYS A 48 7.95 -0.78 5.21
CA LYS A 48 7.03 -0.11 4.29
C LYS A 48 6.55 1.18 4.99
N PRO A 49 6.70 2.37 4.39
CA PRO A 49 6.10 3.58 4.94
C PRO A 49 4.60 3.33 5.11
N ALA A 50 4.01 3.79 6.21
CA ALA A 50 2.61 3.57 6.55
C ALA A 50 1.72 3.94 5.36
N ALA A 51 1.36 2.92 4.60
CA ALA A 51 0.70 3.10 3.33
C ALA A 51 -0.77 3.25 3.66
N THR A 52 -1.29 4.42 3.32
CA THR A 52 -2.69 4.74 3.02
C THR A 52 -3.50 5.41 4.15
N PRO A 53 -4.06 6.61 3.91
CA PRO A 53 -4.87 7.36 4.89
C PRO A 53 -6.12 6.62 5.39
N TRP A 54 -6.60 5.61 4.66
CA TRP A 54 -7.72 4.77 5.07
C TRP A 54 -7.33 3.66 6.05
N LEU A 55 -6.03 3.40 6.23
CA LEU A 55 -5.53 2.50 7.27
C LEU A 55 -5.53 3.15 8.66
N ASN A 56 -5.80 4.46 8.74
CA ASN A 56 -5.96 5.12 10.02
C ASN A 56 -7.39 4.92 10.54
N ASP A 57 -7.53 4.27 11.70
CA ASP A 57 -8.83 3.98 12.33
C ASP A 57 -9.67 5.25 12.53
N THR A 58 -9.01 6.38 12.74
CA THR A 58 -9.63 7.70 12.91
C THR A 58 -10.35 8.16 11.64
N THR A 59 -9.68 8.13 10.49
CA THR A 59 -10.25 8.49 9.18
C THR A 59 -11.41 7.56 8.81
N SER A 60 -11.26 6.25 9.08
CA SER A 60 -12.28 5.24 8.83
C SER A 60 -13.52 5.43 9.71
N ALA A 61 -13.34 5.75 10.99
CA ALA A 61 -14.44 6.06 11.90
C ALA A 61 -15.22 7.30 11.43
N GLN A 62 -14.54 8.38 11.05
CA GLN A 62 -15.20 9.60 10.57
C GLN A 62 -15.96 9.39 9.26
N ARG A 63 -15.42 8.60 8.33
CA ARG A 63 -16.14 8.23 7.10
C ARG A 63 -17.45 7.49 7.40
N ARG A 64 -17.47 6.61 8.41
CA ARG A 64 -18.70 5.90 8.83
C ARG A 64 -19.74 6.88 9.37
N VAL A 65 -19.32 7.84 10.20
CA VAL A 65 -20.21 8.88 10.73
C VAL A 65 -20.82 9.70 9.61
N TRP A 66 -20.01 10.16 8.65
CA TRP A 66 -20.48 10.92 7.48
C TRP A 66 -21.54 10.14 6.67
N ARG A 67 -21.28 8.86 6.36
CA ARG A 67 -22.26 8.00 5.64
C ARG A 67 -23.51 7.68 6.45
N GLN A 68 -23.44 7.66 7.77
CA GLN A 68 -24.62 7.51 8.62
C GLN A 68 -25.48 8.78 8.60
N ALA A 69 -24.87 9.95 8.73
CA ALA A 69 -25.57 11.23 8.63
C ALA A 69 -26.22 11.40 7.25
N GLU A 70 -25.52 11.00 6.18
CA GLU A 70 -26.04 11.07 4.82
C GLU A 70 -27.29 10.21 4.64
N ARG A 71 -27.26 8.96 5.12
CA ARG A 71 -28.42 8.06 5.06
C ARG A 71 -29.59 8.58 5.89
N ARG A 72 -29.33 9.17 7.06
CA ARG A 72 -30.36 9.81 7.89
C ARG A 72 -31.00 11.00 7.17
N TRP A 73 -30.20 11.88 6.58
CA TRP A 73 -30.73 13.00 5.80
C TRP A 73 -31.53 12.53 4.58
N LYS A 74 -31.05 11.52 3.83
CA LYS A 74 -31.80 10.95 2.69
C LYS A 74 -33.17 10.39 3.11
N LYS A 75 -33.27 9.83 4.32
CA LYS A 75 -34.51 9.29 4.89
C LYS A 75 -35.44 10.40 5.39
N ASP A 76 -34.93 11.29 6.23
CA ASP A 76 -35.79 12.21 6.99
C ASP A 76 -35.99 13.56 6.29
N ARG A 77 -35.07 13.95 5.39
CA ARG A 77 -35.06 15.22 4.63
C ARG A 77 -35.21 16.50 5.47
N LEU A 78 -34.90 16.42 6.76
CA LEU A 78 -34.97 17.54 7.70
C LEU A 78 -33.76 18.47 7.56
N GLN A 79 -33.95 19.75 7.87
CA GLN A 79 -32.87 20.75 7.88
C GLN A 79 -31.80 20.43 8.93
N ILE A 80 -32.23 20.00 10.12
CA ILE A 80 -31.30 19.64 11.21
C ILE A 80 -30.42 18.44 10.80
N SER A 81 -30.95 17.46 10.07
CA SER A 81 -30.15 16.33 9.60
C SER A 81 -29.19 16.72 8.47
N LEU A 82 -29.54 17.73 7.67
CA LEU A 82 -28.63 18.34 6.69
C LEU A 82 -27.48 19.08 7.37
N GLU A 83 -27.74 19.81 8.45
CA GLU A 83 -26.71 20.48 9.26
C GLU A 83 -25.75 19.45 9.88
N MET A 84 -26.28 18.40 10.50
CA MET A 84 -25.48 17.28 11.02
C MET A 84 -24.62 16.61 9.94
N LEU A 85 -25.15 16.46 8.72
CA LEU A 85 -24.39 15.93 7.59
C LEU A 85 -23.21 16.83 7.24
N ARG A 86 -23.42 18.16 7.14
CA ARG A 86 -22.36 19.13 6.86
C ARG A 86 -21.27 19.11 7.93
N ASP A 87 -21.66 19.07 9.20
CA ASP A 87 -20.69 19.02 10.31
C ASP A 87 -19.83 17.75 10.25
N SER A 88 -20.44 16.60 9.97
CA SER A 88 -19.72 15.33 9.83
C SER A 88 -18.77 15.31 8.62
N GLN A 89 -19.15 15.98 7.53
CA GLN A 89 -18.30 16.13 6.35
C GLN A 89 -17.08 17.00 6.65
N GLN A 90 -17.27 18.16 7.28
CA GLN A 90 -16.16 19.05 7.66
C GLN A 90 -15.21 18.38 8.65
N THR A 91 -15.74 17.60 9.60
CA THR A 91 -14.93 16.86 10.56
C THR A 91 -14.08 15.80 9.86
N TYR A 92 -14.67 15.05 8.93
CA TYR A 92 -13.93 14.09 8.10
C TYR A 92 -12.84 14.78 7.26
N GLN A 93 -13.15 15.92 6.65
CA GLN A 93 -12.19 16.70 5.87
C GLN A 93 -11.01 17.18 6.71
N ARG A 94 -11.24 17.70 7.93
CA ARG A 94 -10.16 18.13 8.84
C ARG A 94 -9.26 16.96 9.25
N VAL A 95 -9.84 15.81 9.58
CA VAL A 95 -9.06 14.61 9.95
C VAL A 95 -8.25 14.09 8.76
N TRP A 96 -8.82 14.19 7.55
CA TRP A 96 -8.16 13.85 6.31
C TRP A 96 -7.00 14.80 5.97
N GLU A 97 -7.20 16.10 6.09
CA GLU A 97 -6.19 17.14 5.85
C GLU A 97 -5.03 17.06 6.85
N ALA A 98 -5.32 16.76 8.11
CA ALA A 98 -4.32 16.51 9.14
C ALA A 98 -3.47 15.23 8.87
N GLY A 99 -3.95 14.32 8.01
CA GLY A 99 -3.33 13.03 7.72
C GLY A 99 -2.33 13.00 6.55
N LEU A 100 -2.05 14.14 5.90
CA LEU A 100 -1.07 14.32 4.81
C LEU A 100 -1.17 13.29 3.65
N ILE A 101 -1.98 13.58 2.62
CA ILE A 101 -1.76 13.40 1.16
C ILE A 101 -3.03 13.94 0.46
N PRO A 102 -3.05 15.18 -0.05
CA PRO A 102 -4.19 15.69 -0.81
C PRO A 102 -3.79 15.90 -2.27
N LYS A 103 -4.16 14.98 -3.18
CA LYS A 103 -4.41 15.27 -4.61
C LYS A 103 -5.31 14.23 -5.30
N ILE A 104 -5.30 12.95 -4.88
CA ILE A 104 -6.09 11.91 -5.56
C ILE A 104 -7.56 11.86 -5.09
N CYS A 105 -7.85 12.33 -3.87
CA CYS A 105 -9.22 12.25 -3.33
C CYS A 105 -10.12 13.44 -3.67
N GLU A 106 -9.60 14.60 -4.06
CA GLU A 106 -10.44 15.67 -4.61
C GLU A 106 -11.09 15.24 -5.91
N GLU A 107 -10.34 14.55 -6.78
CA GLU A 107 -10.85 14.00 -8.03
C GLU A 107 -11.97 12.98 -7.78
N LEU A 108 -11.83 12.12 -6.77
CA LEU A 108 -12.87 11.16 -6.36
C LEU A 108 -14.06 11.83 -5.67
N PHE A 109 -13.85 12.94 -4.96
CA PHE A 109 -14.94 13.70 -4.34
C PHE A 109 -15.77 14.42 -5.40
N SER A 110 -15.13 15.01 -6.41
CA SER A 110 -15.77 15.57 -7.61
C SER A 110 -16.45 14.48 -8.45
N GLN A 111 -15.79 13.35 -8.71
CA GLN A 111 -16.38 12.25 -9.49
C GLN A 111 -17.56 11.57 -8.77
N ILE A 112 -17.55 11.46 -7.44
CA ILE A 112 -18.70 10.95 -6.67
C ILE A 112 -19.83 11.98 -6.58
N ALA A 113 -19.51 13.29 -6.55
CA ALA A 113 -20.50 14.35 -6.66
C ALA A 113 -21.19 14.35 -8.05
N GLU A 114 -20.47 13.96 -9.10
CA GLU A 114 -20.98 13.89 -10.47
C GLU A 114 -21.78 12.59 -10.77
N MET A 115 -21.49 11.46 -10.11
CA MET A 115 -22.06 10.17 -10.51
C MET A 115 -23.37 9.73 -9.83
N THR A 116 -23.90 10.40 -8.78
CA THR A 116 -25.22 10.01 -8.22
C THR A 116 -26.04 11.16 -7.61
N TRP A 117 -27.08 11.59 -8.33
CA TRP A 117 -28.34 12.20 -7.84
C TRP A 117 -28.23 13.35 -6.82
N TRP A 118 -27.55 14.42 -7.20
CA TRP A 118 -27.68 15.76 -6.59
C TRP A 118 -28.27 16.76 -7.59
N ASP A 119 -29.44 16.46 -8.15
CA ASP A 119 -30.23 17.53 -8.75
C ASP A 119 -30.87 18.34 -7.62
N GLY A 120 -30.24 19.48 -7.29
CA GLY A 120 -30.99 20.61 -6.74
C GLY A 120 -30.53 21.23 -5.42
N LEU A 121 -29.28 21.07 -4.96
CA LEU A 121 -28.75 22.00 -3.95
C LEU A 121 -27.37 22.50 -4.37
N SER A 122 -27.38 23.63 -5.08
CA SER A 122 -26.20 24.48 -5.23
C SER A 122 -25.70 24.86 -3.83
N PHE A 123 -24.59 24.28 -3.40
CA PHE A 123 -23.90 24.70 -2.18
C PHE A 123 -22.69 25.54 -2.58
N ARG A 124 -22.99 26.78 -2.99
CA ARG A 124 -22.01 27.84 -3.17
C ARG A 124 -22.61 29.15 -2.67
N THR A 125 -22.28 29.49 -1.43
CA THR A 125 -22.00 30.85 -0.93
C THR A 125 -21.14 30.72 0.31
#